data_AF-A0A962DIE8-F1
#
_entry.id   AF-A0A962DIE8-F1
#
_cell.length_a   1.000
_cell.length_b   1.000
_cell.length_c   1.000
_cell.angle_alpha   90.00
_cell.angle_beta   90.00
_cell.angle_gamma   90.00
#
_symmetry.space_group_name_H-M   'P 1'
#
loop_
_entity.id
_entity.type
_entity.pdbx_description
1 polymer ?
#
loop_
_entity_poly.entity_id
_entity_poly.type
_entity_poly.pdbx_seq_one_letter_code
_entity_poly.pdbx_strand_id
1 'polypeptide(L)'
;MSALHDIGILLSVRFKAIRFSFFTAANAVIVFIGDLMQPIGSVVALLCIVTPILVLALGAFLLRMVARQRPIDYERPTTGIAWTSDATIFLAVGFPLLFATFVWQEATRTDEANARTADIGAFATMFPGLARAQASIGIIEKRLVQVDEKLTVIQSDVREARQELGTLKKETSVDPRKELSNMGVGWTEQEFIDAIMRADLRALELFLDGGMSPLLNHNGASAALFGLQPDGPDPRPVLQLLISKGFDVNARLVDAYIMRSHGDTVPPFFDTPDTPKGYSAWQRKFVGPALLWVVILASYRGPSDYDLAVIEFLLDHGADRRATDSFMAAYQPIWGDTGAWQQVAAVLNEHK
;
A
#
# COMPACT_ATOMS: atom_id res chain seq x y z
N MET A 1 28.60 66.69 17.11
CA MET A 1 29.29 66.41 15.83
C MET A 1 30.22 65.20 15.86
N SER A 2 30.75 64.72 17.00
CA SER A 2 31.65 63.54 17.00
C SER A 2 30.95 62.21 16.69
N ALA A 3 29.71 62.00 17.14
CA ALA A 3 28.99 60.74 16.92
C ALA A 3 28.75 60.40 15.44
N LEU A 4 28.48 61.40 14.59
CA LEU A 4 28.27 61.18 13.14
C LEU A 4 29.58 60.86 12.41
N HIS A 5 30.69 61.45 12.86
CA HIS A 5 32.03 61.17 12.33
C HIS A 5 32.48 59.74 12.69
N ASP A 6 32.25 59.32 13.94
CA ASP A 6 32.59 57.98 14.40
C ASP A 6 31.73 56.90 13.72
N ILE A 7 30.45 57.18 13.48
CA ILE A 7 29.58 56.32 12.65
C ILE A 7 30.13 56.22 11.22
N GLY A 8 30.63 57.32 10.64
CA GLY A 8 31.22 57.33 9.30
C GLY A 8 32.46 56.44 9.17
N ILE A 9 33.36 56.46 10.15
CA ILE A 9 34.56 55.60 10.19
C ILE A 9 34.16 54.14 10.43
N LEU A 10 33.21 53.88 11.31
CA LEU A 10 32.75 52.53 11.62
C LEU A 10 32.04 51.89 10.42
N LEU A 11 31.28 52.68 9.65
CA LEU A 11 30.69 52.25 8.38
C LEU A 11 31.77 52.00 7.32
N SER A 12 32.76 52.88 7.15
CA SER A 12 33.78 52.73 6.10
C SER A 12 34.69 51.52 6.29
N VAL A 13 35.04 51.17 7.54
CA VAL A 13 35.85 49.97 7.86
C VAL A 13 35.05 48.67 7.69
N ARG A 14 33.73 48.72 7.87
CA ARG A 14 32.82 47.55 7.83
C ARG A 14 32.22 47.30 6.44
N PHE A 15 32.18 48.32 5.58
CA PHE A 15 31.82 48.22 4.16
C PHE A 15 32.92 47.50 3.34
N LYS A 16 33.35 46.31 3.77
CA LYS A 16 34.07 45.42 2.85
C LYS A 16 33.07 44.98 1.78
N ALA A 17 33.34 45.33 0.52
CA ALA A 17 32.48 45.09 -0.65
C ALA A 17 31.89 43.67 -0.73
N ILE A 18 32.58 42.67 -0.16
CA ILE A 18 32.16 41.27 -0.08
C ILE A 18 30.84 41.10 0.69
N ARG A 19 30.63 41.79 1.82
CA ARG A 19 29.41 41.62 2.64
C ARG A 19 28.19 42.28 2.00
N PHE A 20 28.38 43.46 1.42
CA PHE A 20 27.31 44.16 0.71
C PHE A 20 26.81 43.36 -0.50
N SER A 21 27.72 42.76 -1.28
CA SER A 21 27.39 41.93 -2.44
C SER A 21 26.57 40.70 -2.05
N PHE A 22 26.91 40.05 -0.94
CA PHE A 22 26.15 38.89 -0.44
C PHE A 22 24.71 39.27 -0.04
N PHE A 23 24.53 40.38 0.68
CA PHE A 23 23.20 40.81 1.12
C PHE A 23 22.32 41.30 -0.03
N THR A 24 22.90 41.98 -1.02
CA THR A 24 22.18 42.37 -2.23
C THR A 24 21.77 41.13 -3.04
N ALA A 25 22.65 40.13 -3.17
CA ALA A 25 22.33 38.88 -3.84
C ALA A 25 21.21 38.09 -3.10
N ALA A 26 21.28 37.99 -1.77
CA ALA A 26 20.25 37.33 -0.97
C ALA A 26 18.89 38.02 -1.09
N ASN A 27 18.85 39.36 -1.05
CA ASN A 27 17.62 40.12 -1.26
C ASN A 27 17.07 39.95 -2.68
N ALA A 28 17.93 39.95 -3.70
CA ALA A 28 17.51 39.70 -5.08
C ALA A 28 16.89 38.29 -5.25
N VAL A 29 17.43 37.27 -4.57
CA VAL A 29 16.86 35.91 -4.56
C VAL A 29 15.50 35.88 -3.87
N ILE A 30 15.34 36.55 -2.72
CA ILE A 30 14.05 36.62 -2.01
C ILE A 30 12.99 37.32 -2.85
N VAL A 31 13.34 38.44 -3.48
CA VAL A 31 12.47 39.16 -4.41
C VAL A 31 12.06 38.27 -5.59
N PHE A 32 13.02 37.55 -6.17
CA PHE A 32 12.78 36.63 -7.29
C PHE A 32 11.85 35.46 -6.91
N ILE A 33 12.07 34.84 -5.75
CA ILE A 33 11.20 33.76 -5.23
C ILE A 33 9.80 34.32 -4.94
N GLY A 34 9.70 35.50 -4.33
CA GLY A 34 8.43 36.17 -4.07
C GLY A 34 7.65 36.48 -5.35
N ASP A 35 8.35 36.86 -6.43
CA ASP A 35 7.74 37.09 -7.73
C ASP A 35 7.25 35.79 -8.39
N LEU A 36 8.03 34.70 -8.26
CA LEU A 36 7.67 33.38 -8.78
C LEU A 36 6.40 32.82 -8.12
N MET A 37 6.19 33.11 -6.84
CA MET A 37 5.11 32.55 -6.03
C MET A 37 3.79 33.34 -6.08
N GLN A 38 3.63 34.36 -6.92
CA GLN A 38 2.35 35.07 -7.05
C GLN A 38 1.20 34.15 -7.49
N PRO A 39 -0.06 34.36 -7.01
CA PRO A 39 -0.55 35.55 -6.30
C PRO A 39 -0.49 35.46 -4.76
N ILE A 40 0.47 36.14 -4.12
CA ILE A 40 0.57 36.31 -2.64
C ILE A 40 0.29 37.79 -2.25
N GLY A 41 -0.64 38.44 -2.97
CA GLY A 41 -0.85 39.89 -2.87
C GLY A 41 -1.14 40.41 -1.46
N SER A 42 -1.86 39.64 -0.63
CA SER A 42 -2.25 40.07 0.72
C SER A 42 -1.12 39.94 1.75
N VAL A 43 -0.28 38.90 1.66
CA VAL A 43 0.80 38.67 2.62
C VAL A 43 2.00 39.57 2.34
N VAL A 44 2.30 39.86 1.07
CA VAL A 44 3.37 40.80 0.71
C VAL A 44 3.03 42.22 1.18
N ALA A 45 1.77 42.66 1.03
CA ALA A 45 1.32 43.94 1.55
C ALA A 45 1.48 44.03 3.08
N LEU A 46 1.14 42.96 3.81
CA LEU A 46 1.35 42.89 5.26
C LEU A 46 2.84 42.96 5.63
N LEU A 47 3.71 42.24 4.91
CA LEU A 47 5.16 42.28 5.11
C LEU A 47 5.74 43.67 4.82
N CYS A 48 5.24 44.37 3.80
CA CYS A 48 5.64 45.74 3.50
C CYS A 48 5.27 46.73 4.61
N ILE A 49 4.21 46.49 5.38
CA ILE A 49 3.80 47.34 6.50
C ILE A 49 4.52 46.98 7.79
N VAL A 50 4.63 45.68 8.10
CA VAL A 50 5.18 45.18 9.37
C VAL A 50 6.70 45.30 9.42
N THR A 51 7.39 45.11 8.29
CA THR A 51 8.86 45.11 8.25
C THR A 51 9.47 46.48 8.58
N PRO A 52 9.02 47.64 8.04
CA PRO A 52 9.53 48.95 8.43
C PRO A 52 9.39 49.23 9.91
N ILE A 53 8.24 48.83 10.48
CA ILE A 53 7.96 49.00 11.90
C ILE A 53 8.97 48.19 12.73
N LEU A 54 9.24 46.94 12.34
CA LEU A 54 10.26 46.10 12.97
C LEU A 54 11.68 46.68 12.82
N VAL A 55 12.03 47.20 11.63
CA VAL A 55 13.33 47.83 11.38
C VAL A 55 13.52 49.07 12.24
N LEU A 56 12.50 49.92 12.33
CA LEU A 56 12.52 51.13 13.17
C LEU A 56 12.59 50.76 14.65
N ALA A 57 11.81 49.77 15.10
CA ALA A 57 11.82 49.30 16.47
C ALA A 57 13.19 48.70 16.86
N LEU A 58 13.78 47.90 15.97
CA LEU A 58 15.11 47.32 16.16
C LEU A 58 16.19 48.41 16.16
N GLY A 59 16.12 49.38 15.23
CA GLY A 59 17.03 50.51 15.19
C GLY A 59 16.98 51.36 16.46
N ALA A 60 15.77 51.64 16.97
CA ALA A 60 15.57 52.36 18.24
C ALA A 60 16.09 51.57 19.44
N PHE A 61 15.88 50.25 19.46
CA PHE A 61 16.41 49.37 20.49
C PHE A 61 17.94 49.36 20.50
N LEU A 62 18.57 49.27 19.32
CA LEU A 62 20.02 49.29 19.17
C LEU A 62 20.62 50.64 19.58
N LEU A 63 20.00 51.76 19.18
CA LEU A 63 20.40 53.10 19.63
C LEU A 63 20.34 53.22 21.16
N ARG A 64 19.31 52.65 21.80
CA ARG A 64 19.21 52.59 23.26
C ARG A 64 20.28 51.72 23.90
N MET A 65 20.65 50.59 23.29
CA MET A 65 21.76 49.76 23.78
C MET A 65 23.09 50.49 23.69
N VAL A 66 23.39 51.13 22.55
CA VAL A 66 24.63 51.90 22.35
C VAL A 66 24.70 53.07 23.33
N ALA A 67 23.60 53.80 23.53
CA ALA A 67 23.54 54.92 24.49
C ALA A 67 23.73 54.49 25.95
N ARG A 68 23.52 53.21 26.28
CA ARG A 68 23.72 52.66 27.64
C ARG A 68 25.11 52.08 27.86
N GLN A 69 25.89 51.83 26.81
CA GLN A 69 27.24 51.30 26.97
C GLN A 69 28.23 52.44 27.25
N ARG A 70 29.03 52.27 28.32
CA ARG A 70 30.22 53.09 28.63
C ARG A 70 31.21 53.03 27.45
N PRO A 71 32.13 54.02 27.29
CA PRO A 71 33.01 54.13 26.12
C PRO A 71 33.61 52.78 25.74
N ILE A 72 33.25 52.34 24.53
CA ILE A 72 33.62 51.03 23.99
C ILE A 72 35.12 51.02 23.79
N ASP A 73 35.79 50.05 24.43
CA ASP A 73 37.22 49.83 24.26
C ASP A 73 37.45 49.22 22.85
N TYR A 74 38.03 50.01 21.95
CA TYR A 74 38.09 49.73 20.51
C TYR A 74 39.03 48.57 20.15
N GLU A 75 39.82 48.07 21.10
CA GLU A 75 40.86 47.07 20.82
C GLU A 75 40.35 45.62 20.74
N ARG A 76 39.12 45.33 21.17
CA ARG A 76 38.54 43.97 21.05
C ARG A 76 37.12 44.00 20.53
N PRO A 77 36.90 43.78 19.22
CA PRO A 77 35.55 43.68 18.66
C PRO A 77 34.86 42.44 19.24
N THR A 78 33.97 42.65 20.20
CA THR A 78 33.08 41.59 20.70
C THR A 78 32.12 41.18 19.58
N THR A 79 31.99 39.89 19.37
CA THR A 79 31.25 39.25 18.26
C THR A 79 29.78 39.66 18.17
N GLY A 80 29.18 40.15 19.28
CA GLY A 80 27.77 40.56 19.33
C GLY A 80 27.42 41.82 18.55
N ILE A 81 28.34 42.79 18.42
CA ILE A 81 28.07 44.06 17.72
C ILE A 81 28.18 43.89 16.19
N ALA A 82 28.85 42.84 15.71
CA ALA A 82 29.05 42.62 14.28
C ALA A 82 27.78 42.14 13.54
N TRP A 83 26.90 41.41 14.22
CA TRP A 83 25.67 40.91 13.62
C TRP A 83 24.60 41.99 13.46
N THR A 84 24.58 42.99 14.34
CA THR A 84 23.56 44.04 14.34
C THR A 84 23.76 45.04 13.19
N SER A 85 25.01 45.37 12.84
CA SER A 85 25.31 46.20 11.67
C SER A 85 24.91 45.51 10.37
N ASP A 86 25.20 44.21 10.26
CA ASP A 86 24.95 43.42 9.06
C ASP A 86 23.43 43.24 8.84
N ALA A 87 22.66 42.99 9.92
CA ALA A 87 21.20 42.95 9.87
C ALA A 87 20.58 44.30 9.50
N THR A 88 21.13 45.41 10.02
CA THR A 88 20.64 46.76 9.71
C THR A 88 20.85 47.10 8.22
N ILE A 89 22.02 46.77 7.67
CA ILE A 89 22.32 46.98 6.24
C ILE A 89 21.42 46.10 5.37
N PHE A 90 21.24 44.82 5.74
CA PHE A 90 20.36 43.90 5.03
C PHE A 90 18.93 44.45 4.93
N LEU A 91 18.40 44.94 6.05
CA LEU A 91 17.05 45.49 6.12
C LEU A 91 16.93 46.85 5.42
N ALA A 92 17.93 47.73 5.57
CA ALA A 92 17.91 49.07 4.97
C ALA A 92 18.02 49.05 3.44
N VAL A 93 18.67 48.03 2.85
CA VAL A 93 18.81 47.87 1.40
C VAL A 93 17.74 46.94 0.83
N GLY A 94 17.43 45.84 1.52
CA GLY A 94 16.44 44.88 1.07
C GLY A 94 15.02 45.45 1.05
N PHE A 95 14.68 46.27 2.05
CA PHE A 95 13.34 46.81 2.16
C PHE A 95 12.97 47.78 1.01
N PRO A 96 13.79 48.79 0.66
CA PRO A 96 13.50 49.65 -0.50
C PRO A 96 13.39 48.89 -1.82
N LEU A 97 14.17 47.83 -2.02
CA LEU A 97 14.09 46.99 -3.23
C LEU A 97 12.77 46.20 -3.30
N LEU A 98 12.35 45.59 -2.19
CA LEU A 98 11.04 44.92 -2.08
C LEU A 98 9.88 45.91 -2.25
N PHE A 99 10.01 47.11 -1.68
CA PHE A 99 8.99 48.14 -1.81
C PHE A 99 8.91 48.71 -3.23
N ALA A 100 10.05 48.95 -3.89
CA ALA A 100 10.07 49.44 -5.27
C ALA A 100 9.49 48.42 -6.25
N THR A 101 9.75 47.13 -6.05
CA THR A 101 9.16 46.06 -6.85
C THR A 101 7.65 45.93 -6.63
N PHE A 102 7.18 46.05 -5.38
CA PHE A 102 5.76 46.11 -5.07
C PHE A 102 5.06 47.32 -5.71
N VAL A 103 5.63 48.52 -5.59
CA VAL A 103 5.06 49.75 -6.18
C VAL A 103 5.04 49.67 -7.71
N TRP A 104 6.10 49.14 -8.34
CA TRP A 104 6.12 48.89 -9.78
C TRP A 104 4.96 47.96 -10.18
N GLN A 105 4.79 46.85 -9.48
CA GLN A 105 3.73 45.87 -9.76
C GLN A 105 2.34 46.49 -9.67
N GLU A 106 2.07 47.24 -8.60
CA GLU A 106 0.76 47.88 -8.40
C GLU A 106 0.51 48.98 -9.44
N ALA A 107 1.53 49.75 -9.81
CA ALA A 107 1.43 50.73 -10.89
C ALA A 107 1.08 50.05 -12.23
N THR A 108 1.71 48.91 -12.54
CA THR A 108 1.42 48.16 -13.78
C THR A 108 0.05 47.46 -13.79
N ARG A 109 -0.59 47.24 -12.63
CA ARG A 109 -1.95 46.67 -12.54
C ARG A 109 -3.06 47.63 -12.96
N THR A 110 -2.82 48.94 -12.89
CA THR A 110 -3.86 49.96 -13.12
C THR A 110 -4.19 50.23 -14.60
N ASP A 111 -3.38 49.72 -15.53
CA ASP A 111 -3.70 49.77 -16.97
C ASP A 111 -4.65 48.63 -17.36
N GLU A 112 -5.89 48.94 -17.75
CA GLU A 112 -6.92 47.96 -18.15
C GLU A 112 -6.48 47.03 -19.30
N ALA A 113 -5.54 47.47 -20.14
CA ALA A 113 -4.94 46.63 -21.19
C ALA A 113 -4.08 45.48 -20.64
N ASN A 114 -3.63 45.56 -19.38
CA ASN A 114 -2.78 44.59 -18.69
C ASN A 114 -3.53 43.75 -17.63
N ALA A 115 -4.86 43.82 -17.56
CA ALA A 115 -5.63 42.99 -16.62
C ALA A 115 -5.47 41.48 -16.88
N ARG A 116 -5.12 41.06 -18.11
CA ARG A 116 -4.77 39.66 -18.42
C ARG A 116 -3.37 39.25 -17.95
N THR A 117 -2.51 40.22 -17.65
CA THR A 117 -1.15 40.05 -17.13
C THR A 117 -1.09 40.19 -15.60
N ALA A 118 -2.21 40.49 -14.93
CA ALA A 118 -2.29 40.69 -13.49
C ALA A 118 -1.92 39.45 -12.64
N ASP A 119 -1.92 38.27 -13.27
CA ASP A 119 -1.52 36.98 -12.67
C ASP A 119 -0.05 36.59 -12.96
N ILE A 120 0.73 37.45 -13.63
CA ILE A 120 2.12 37.19 -14.01
C ILE A 120 3.04 38.11 -13.19
N GLY A 121 4.04 37.52 -12.54
CA GLY A 121 5.03 38.28 -11.76
C GLY A 121 5.78 39.33 -12.60
N ALA A 122 6.25 40.40 -11.97
CA ALA A 122 6.97 41.48 -12.66
C ALA A 122 8.21 40.97 -13.39
N PHE A 123 8.95 40.00 -12.83
CA PHE A 123 10.10 39.41 -13.50
C PHE A 123 9.71 38.45 -14.62
N ALA A 124 8.55 37.81 -14.53
CA ALA A 124 8.03 36.97 -15.60
C ALA A 124 7.65 37.78 -16.85
N THR A 125 7.32 39.06 -16.72
CA THR A 125 7.19 39.97 -17.87
C THR A 125 8.53 40.29 -18.56
N MET A 126 9.63 40.28 -17.80
CA MET A 126 10.97 40.54 -18.33
C MET A 126 11.65 39.27 -18.88
N PHE A 127 11.27 38.08 -18.38
CA PHE A 127 11.86 36.81 -18.78
C PHE A 127 10.76 35.81 -19.24
N PRO A 128 10.59 35.61 -20.56
CA PRO A 128 9.53 34.74 -21.11
C PRO A 128 9.55 33.30 -20.60
N GLY A 129 10.71 32.79 -20.19
CA GLY A 129 10.83 31.45 -19.59
C GLY A 129 10.15 31.33 -18.23
N LEU A 130 10.15 32.40 -17.43
CA LEU A 130 9.52 32.43 -16.11
C LEU A 130 7.99 32.47 -16.21
N ALA A 131 7.46 33.22 -17.19
CA ALA A 131 6.02 33.26 -17.46
C ALA A 131 5.45 31.88 -17.78
N ARG A 132 6.20 31.04 -18.50
CA ARG A 132 5.80 29.65 -18.79
C ARG A 132 5.79 28.77 -17.53
N ALA A 133 6.75 28.98 -16.63
CA ALA A 133 6.82 28.23 -15.37
C ALA A 133 5.69 28.62 -14.41
N GLN A 134 5.34 29.90 -14.32
CA GLN A 134 4.18 30.34 -13.53
C GLN A 134 2.86 29.83 -14.10
N ALA A 135 2.71 29.87 -15.43
CA ALA A 135 1.52 29.33 -16.10
C ALA A 135 1.37 27.83 -15.88
N SER A 136 2.47 27.04 -15.88
CA SER A 136 2.39 25.60 -15.61
C SER A 136 2.01 25.32 -14.15
N ILE A 137 2.49 26.11 -13.19
CA ILE A 137 2.10 26.01 -11.78
C ILE A 137 0.61 26.32 -11.59
N GLY A 138 0.09 27.39 -12.19
CA GLY A 138 -1.34 27.73 -12.11
C GLY A 138 -2.27 26.70 -12.79
N ILE A 139 -1.80 26.03 -13.85
CA ILE A 139 -2.54 24.91 -14.49
C ILE A 139 -2.57 23.69 -13.55
N ILE A 140 -1.49 23.42 -12.82
CA ILE A 140 -1.41 22.29 -11.87
C ILE A 140 -2.42 22.51 -10.72
N GLU A 141 -2.51 23.72 -10.17
CA GLU A 141 -3.46 24.04 -9.10
C GLU A 141 -4.93 23.87 -9.55
N LYS A 142 -5.29 24.37 -10.73
CA LYS A 142 -6.64 24.18 -11.30
C LYS A 142 -6.98 22.71 -11.52
N ARG A 143 -6.01 21.89 -11.94
CA ARG A 143 -6.20 20.45 -12.11
C ARG A 143 -6.40 19.75 -10.77
N LEU A 144 -5.73 20.17 -9.70
CA LEU A 144 -5.91 19.60 -8.36
C LEU A 144 -7.32 19.86 -7.82
N VAL A 145 -7.85 21.08 -8.00
CA VAL A 145 -9.24 21.41 -7.61
C VAL A 145 -10.26 20.54 -8.37
N GLN A 146 -10.08 20.36 -9.67
CA GLN A 146 -10.96 19.49 -10.48
C GLN A 146 -10.89 18.02 -10.09
N VAL A 147 -9.73 17.54 -9.60
CA VAL A 147 -9.59 16.15 -9.11
C VAL A 147 -10.33 15.97 -7.79
N ASP A 148 -10.27 16.95 -6.89
CA ASP A 148 -10.97 16.90 -5.60
C ASP A 148 -12.51 16.92 -5.76
N GLU A 149 -13.00 17.72 -6.71
CA GLU A 149 -14.42 17.75 -7.09
C GLU A 149 -14.89 16.40 -7.68
N LYS A 150 -14.07 15.78 -8.53
CA LYS A 150 -14.38 14.44 -9.05
C LYS A 150 -14.37 13.36 -7.98
N LEU A 151 -13.47 13.45 -7.00
CA LEU A 151 -13.40 12.51 -5.88
C LEU A 151 -14.64 12.62 -4.99
N THR A 152 -15.17 13.81 -4.77
CA THR A 152 -16.40 14.02 -3.98
C THR A 152 -17.62 13.44 -4.69
N VAL A 153 -17.73 13.59 -6.02
CA VAL A 153 -18.80 12.95 -6.82
C VAL A 153 -18.69 11.42 -6.78
N ILE A 154 -17.49 10.85 -6.93
CA ILE A 154 -17.31 9.38 -6.83
C ILE A 154 -17.72 8.87 -5.45
N GLN A 155 -17.39 9.61 -4.38
CA GLN A 155 -17.81 9.23 -3.03
C GLN A 155 -19.32 9.27 -2.83
N SER A 156 -20.04 10.21 -3.46
CA SER A 156 -21.50 10.24 -3.41
C SER A 156 -22.10 9.06 -4.16
N ASP A 157 -21.63 8.79 -5.38
CA ASP A 157 -22.15 7.70 -6.22
C ASP A 157 -21.95 6.33 -5.55
N VAL A 158 -20.79 6.12 -4.90
CA VAL A 158 -20.51 4.89 -4.14
C VAL A 158 -21.43 4.74 -2.92
N ARG A 159 -21.81 5.85 -2.27
CA ARG A 159 -22.76 5.81 -1.13
C ARG A 159 -24.17 5.51 -1.60
N GLU A 160 -24.60 6.12 -2.71
CA GLU A 160 -25.91 5.88 -3.30
C GLU A 160 -26.05 4.42 -3.76
N ALA A 161 -25.06 3.90 -4.49
CA ALA A 161 -25.01 2.48 -4.87
C ALA A 161 -25.06 1.54 -3.65
N ARG A 162 -24.37 1.87 -2.55
CA ARG A 162 -24.47 1.10 -1.29
C ARG A 162 -25.85 1.16 -0.65
N GLN A 163 -26.53 2.30 -0.71
CA GLN A 163 -27.89 2.44 -0.20
C GLN A 163 -28.89 1.64 -1.04
N GLU A 164 -28.80 1.72 -2.37
CA GLU A 164 -29.65 0.92 -3.27
C GLU A 164 -29.45 -0.58 -3.04
N LEU A 165 -28.19 -1.04 -2.92
CA LEU A 165 -27.87 -2.42 -2.56
C LEU A 165 -28.37 -2.83 -1.17
N GLY A 166 -28.43 -1.89 -0.22
CA GLY A 166 -28.98 -2.11 1.13
C GLY A 166 -30.51 -2.22 1.16
N THR A 167 -31.20 -1.60 0.19
CA THR A 167 -32.67 -1.66 0.07
C THR A 167 -33.18 -2.86 -0.72
N LEU A 168 -32.31 -3.54 -1.47
CA LEU A 168 -32.61 -4.87 -2.02
C LEU A 168 -32.72 -5.84 -0.85
N LYS A 169 -33.96 -6.09 -0.42
CA LYS A 169 -34.32 -7.14 0.54
C LYS A 169 -33.65 -8.42 0.06
N LYS A 170 -32.62 -8.91 0.78
CA LYS A 170 -32.10 -10.25 0.59
C LYS A 170 -33.25 -11.22 0.84
N GLU A 171 -33.91 -11.66 -0.22
CA GLU A 171 -34.84 -12.76 -0.14
C GLU A 171 -34.01 -14.00 0.18
N THR A 172 -33.89 -14.35 1.46
CA THR A 172 -33.33 -15.64 1.85
C THR A 172 -34.22 -16.71 1.25
N SER A 173 -33.72 -17.38 0.21
CA SER A 173 -34.45 -18.42 -0.49
C SER A 173 -34.25 -19.75 0.22
N VAL A 174 -35.30 -20.55 0.32
CA VAL A 174 -35.18 -21.95 0.78
C VAL A 174 -34.49 -22.82 -0.28
N ASP A 175 -34.56 -22.42 -1.56
CA ASP A 175 -33.84 -23.08 -2.66
C ASP A 175 -32.35 -22.65 -2.66
N PRO A 176 -31.40 -23.58 -2.41
CA PRO A 176 -29.97 -23.28 -2.38
C PRO A 176 -29.42 -22.70 -3.69
N ARG A 177 -30.02 -23.06 -4.84
CA ARG A 177 -29.58 -22.57 -6.15
C ARG A 177 -29.93 -21.10 -6.35
N LYS A 178 -31.12 -20.70 -5.92
CA LYS A 178 -31.53 -19.29 -5.92
C LYS A 178 -30.67 -18.47 -4.95
N GLU A 179 -30.33 -19.03 -3.79
CA GLU A 179 -29.45 -18.36 -2.83
C GLU A 179 -28.03 -18.16 -3.38
N LEU A 180 -27.46 -19.13 -4.09
CA LEU A 180 -26.20 -18.97 -4.82
C LEU A 180 -26.29 -17.87 -5.88
N SER A 181 -27.38 -17.85 -6.65
CA SER A 181 -27.62 -16.78 -7.64
C SER A 181 -27.72 -15.40 -6.99
N ASN A 182 -28.34 -15.29 -5.81
CA ASN A 182 -28.40 -14.03 -5.05
C ASN A 182 -27.01 -13.59 -4.55
N MET A 183 -26.08 -14.52 -4.36
CA MET A 183 -24.67 -14.27 -4.05
C MET A 183 -23.83 -13.95 -5.30
N GLY A 184 -24.43 -13.99 -6.50
CA GLY A 184 -23.70 -13.83 -7.76
C GLY A 184 -22.87 -15.05 -8.16
N VAL A 185 -23.12 -16.21 -7.54
CA VAL A 185 -22.43 -17.48 -7.83
C VAL A 185 -23.32 -18.35 -8.73
N GLY A 186 -22.78 -18.81 -9.85
CA GLY A 186 -23.50 -19.67 -10.78
C GLY A 186 -23.61 -21.12 -10.29
N TRP A 187 -24.72 -21.80 -10.59
CA TRP A 187 -24.87 -23.23 -10.32
C TRP A 187 -24.11 -24.07 -11.37
N THR A 188 -22.78 -24.16 -11.25
CA THR A 188 -21.92 -24.90 -12.19
C THR A 188 -20.88 -25.73 -11.46
N GLU A 189 -20.35 -26.77 -12.13
CA GLU A 189 -19.27 -27.59 -11.57
C GLU A 189 -18.03 -26.77 -11.24
N GLN A 190 -17.66 -25.82 -12.10
CA GLN A 190 -16.48 -24.97 -11.89
C GLN A 190 -16.63 -24.11 -10.63
N GLU A 191 -17.79 -23.47 -10.45
CA GLU A 191 -18.04 -22.63 -9.27
C GLU A 191 -18.04 -23.45 -7.97
N PHE A 192 -18.49 -24.72 -8.02
CA PHE A 192 -18.39 -25.63 -6.89
C PHE A 192 -16.94 -25.98 -6.55
N ILE A 193 -16.11 -26.27 -7.56
CA ILE A 193 -14.68 -26.49 -7.37
C ILE A 193 -13.99 -25.23 -6.82
N ASP A 194 -14.30 -24.06 -7.36
CA ASP A 194 -13.78 -22.78 -6.88
C ASP A 194 -14.17 -22.52 -5.43
N ALA A 195 -15.41 -22.84 -5.03
CA ALA A 195 -15.86 -22.73 -3.64
C ALA A 195 -15.07 -23.65 -2.71
N ILE A 196 -14.78 -24.90 -3.13
CA ILE A 196 -13.93 -25.84 -2.39
C ILE A 196 -12.51 -25.28 -2.25
N MET A 197 -11.89 -24.87 -3.36
CA MET A 197 -10.49 -24.40 -3.38
C MET A 197 -10.28 -23.09 -2.60
N ARG A 198 -11.28 -22.21 -2.57
CA ARG A 198 -11.23 -20.95 -1.82
C ARG A 198 -11.70 -21.09 -0.36
N ALA A 199 -12.10 -22.30 0.05
CA ALA A 199 -12.75 -22.56 1.32
C ALA A 199 -13.95 -21.61 1.58
N ASP A 200 -14.73 -21.29 0.55
CA ASP A 200 -15.98 -20.54 0.69
C ASP A 200 -17.06 -21.47 1.24
N LEU A 201 -17.06 -21.64 2.56
CA LEU A 201 -17.95 -22.57 3.27
C LEU A 201 -19.42 -22.24 3.02
N ARG A 202 -19.77 -20.97 2.78
CA ARG A 202 -21.17 -20.58 2.56
C ARG A 202 -21.64 -21.02 1.18
N ALA A 203 -20.86 -20.73 0.13
CA ALA A 203 -21.19 -21.20 -1.21
C ALA A 203 -21.17 -22.73 -1.28
N LEU A 204 -20.14 -23.36 -0.68
CA LEU A 204 -19.99 -24.80 -0.62
C LEU A 204 -21.18 -25.48 0.05
N GLU A 205 -21.65 -24.96 1.18
CA GLU A 205 -22.85 -25.49 1.86
C GLU A 205 -24.07 -25.49 0.94
N LEU A 206 -24.32 -24.39 0.23
CA LEU A 206 -25.46 -24.27 -0.69
C LEU A 206 -25.34 -25.22 -1.88
N PHE A 207 -24.13 -25.46 -2.39
CA PHE A 207 -23.91 -26.47 -3.43
C PHE A 207 -24.23 -27.88 -2.95
N LEU A 208 -23.78 -28.23 -1.74
CA LEU A 208 -24.06 -29.53 -1.14
C LEU A 208 -25.56 -29.70 -0.86
N ASP A 209 -26.21 -28.67 -0.32
CA ASP A 209 -27.66 -28.67 -0.05
C ASP A 209 -28.50 -28.75 -1.33
N GLY A 210 -28.03 -28.17 -2.44
CA GLY A 210 -28.68 -28.29 -3.74
C GLY A 210 -28.32 -29.58 -4.51
N GLY A 211 -27.54 -30.48 -3.89
CA GLY A 211 -27.29 -31.84 -4.34
C GLY A 211 -25.99 -32.09 -5.11
N MET A 212 -25.04 -31.14 -5.15
CA MET A 212 -23.72 -31.42 -5.72
C MET A 212 -22.93 -32.39 -4.83
N SER A 213 -22.26 -33.35 -5.45
CA SER A 213 -21.53 -34.39 -4.73
C SER A 213 -20.04 -34.05 -4.60
N PRO A 214 -19.41 -34.27 -3.42
CA PRO A 214 -17.96 -34.23 -3.27
C PRO A 214 -17.22 -35.28 -4.12
N LEU A 215 -17.94 -36.28 -4.64
CA LEU A 215 -17.42 -37.32 -5.53
C LEU A 215 -17.55 -36.97 -7.01
N LEU A 216 -18.14 -35.81 -7.34
CA LEU A 216 -18.23 -35.30 -8.70
C LEU A 216 -16.85 -35.36 -9.36
N ASN A 217 -16.77 -35.93 -10.56
CA ASN A 217 -15.54 -35.98 -11.31
C ASN A 217 -15.38 -34.68 -12.09
N HIS A 218 -14.42 -33.86 -11.69
CA HIS A 218 -14.03 -32.64 -12.39
C HIS A 218 -12.62 -32.81 -12.95
N ASN A 219 -12.48 -32.74 -14.27
CA ASN A 219 -11.20 -32.89 -14.97
C ASN A 219 -10.43 -34.18 -14.63
N GLY A 220 -11.13 -35.28 -14.30
CA GLY A 220 -10.50 -36.55 -13.95
C GLY A 220 -10.14 -36.70 -12.47
N ALA A 221 -10.48 -35.73 -11.62
CA ALA A 221 -10.33 -35.81 -10.17
C ALA A 221 -11.66 -35.65 -9.43
N SER A 222 -11.84 -36.33 -8.30
CA SER A 222 -12.98 -36.14 -7.40
C SER A 222 -12.93 -34.74 -6.77
N ALA A 223 -14.05 -34.03 -6.75
CA ALA A 223 -14.16 -32.66 -6.26
C ALA A 223 -13.55 -32.45 -4.86
N ALA A 224 -13.76 -33.41 -3.94
CA ALA A 224 -13.20 -33.37 -2.59
C ALA A 224 -11.67 -33.20 -2.56
N LEU A 225 -10.94 -33.71 -3.56
CA LEU A 225 -9.48 -33.64 -3.62
C LEU A 225 -8.96 -32.24 -3.94
N PHE A 226 -9.77 -31.38 -4.58
CA PHE A 226 -9.38 -29.98 -4.80
C PHE A 226 -9.27 -29.19 -3.49
N GLY A 227 -10.01 -29.61 -2.46
CA GLY A 227 -9.94 -29.03 -1.12
C GLY A 227 -8.79 -29.58 -0.28
N LEU A 228 -8.07 -30.61 -0.75
CA LEU A 228 -6.94 -31.23 -0.04
C LEU A 228 -5.59 -30.81 -0.62
N GLN A 229 -5.58 -29.85 -1.54
CA GLN A 229 -4.34 -29.46 -2.20
C GLN A 229 -3.37 -28.75 -1.23
N PRO A 230 -2.05 -28.99 -1.38
CA PRO A 230 -1.00 -28.43 -0.52
C PRO A 230 -1.02 -26.94 -0.29
N ASP A 231 -1.27 -26.19 -1.37
CA ASP A 231 -1.00 -24.76 -1.45
C ASP A 231 -2.28 -23.94 -1.21
N GLY A 232 -3.33 -24.59 -0.70
CA GLY A 232 -4.63 -24.02 -0.45
C GLY A 232 -4.82 -23.44 0.97
N PRO A 233 -6.04 -22.94 1.26
CA PRO A 233 -6.47 -22.65 2.62
C PRO A 233 -6.46 -23.92 3.49
N ASP A 234 -6.57 -23.75 4.81
CA ASP A 234 -6.74 -24.89 5.73
C ASP A 234 -7.89 -25.79 5.23
N PRO A 235 -7.62 -27.07 4.91
CA PRO A 235 -8.60 -27.99 4.34
C PRO A 235 -9.60 -28.53 5.37
N ARG A 236 -9.32 -28.41 6.68
CA ARG A 236 -10.15 -29.03 7.74
C ARG A 236 -11.58 -28.49 7.80
N PRO A 237 -11.85 -27.18 7.69
CA PRO A 237 -13.22 -26.66 7.68
C PRO A 237 -14.02 -27.16 6.46
N VAL A 238 -13.38 -27.28 5.30
CA VAL A 238 -14.02 -27.84 4.09
C VAL A 238 -14.35 -29.31 4.34
N LEU A 239 -13.38 -30.13 4.78
CA LEU A 239 -13.61 -31.54 5.11
C LEU A 239 -14.72 -31.72 6.16
N GLN A 240 -14.72 -30.92 7.21
CA GLN A 240 -15.73 -30.95 8.26
C GLN A 240 -17.12 -30.69 7.69
N LEU A 241 -17.26 -29.68 6.82
CA LEU A 241 -18.52 -29.40 6.13
C LEU A 241 -18.94 -30.57 5.22
N LEU A 242 -18.03 -31.11 4.40
CA LEU A 242 -18.32 -32.25 3.54
C LEU A 242 -18.83 -33.45 4.36
N ILE A 243 -18.14 -33.80 5.45
CA ILE A 243 -18.53 -34.91 6.35
C ILE A 243 -19.90 -34.65 6.98
N SER A 244 -20.15 -33.42 7.46
CA SER A 244 -21.46 -33.05 8.02
C SER A 244 -22.61 -33.16 7.03
N LYS A 245 -22.31 -33.06 5.72
CA LYS A 245 -23.26 -33.25 4.61
C LYS A 245 -23.26 -34.69 4.07
N GLY A 246 -22.63 -35.63 4.79
CA GLY A 246 -22.67 -37.07 4.49
C GLY A 246 -21.53 -37.58 3.61
N PHE A 247 -20.45 -36.84 3.44
CA PHE A 247 -19.24 -37.36 2.79
C PHE A 247 -18.61 -38.46 3.66
N ASP A 248 -18.43 -39.64 3.08
CA ASP A 248 -17.67 -40.73 3.70
C ASP A 248 -16.17 -40.51 3.47
N VAL A 249 -15.38 -40.41 4.55
CA VAL A 249 -13.92 -40.26 4.48
C VAL A 249 -13.22 -41.45 3.82
N ASN A 250 -13.90 -42.60 3.78
CA ASN A 250 -13.45 -43.83 3.12
C ASN A 250 -13.99 -43.98 1.70
N ALA A 251 -14.68 -42.96 1.18
CA ALA A 251 -15.19 -42.97 -0.17
C ALA A 251 -14.05 -43.19 -1.17
N ARG A 252 -14.37 -43.91 -2.23
CA ARG A 252 -13.46 -44.18 -3.33
C ARG A 252 -13.28 -42.92 -4.18
N LEU A 253 -12.22 -42.16 -3.89
CA LEU A 253 -11.82 -40.99 -4.68
C LEU A 253 -11.02 -41.43 -5.90
N VAL A 254 -11.09 -40.64 -6.97
CA VAL A 254 -10.33 -40.84 -8.21
C VAL A 254 -9.52 -39.59 -8.47
N ASP A 255 -8.27 -39.76 -8.88
CA ASP A 255 -7.44 -38.66 -9.32
C ASP A 255 -6.51 -39.07 -10.46
N ALA A 256 -6.79 -38.55 -11.65
CA ALA A 256 -5.95 -38.68 -12.83
C ALA A 256 -5.37 -37.32 -13.28
N TYR A 257 -5.45 -36.29 -12.43
CA TYR A 257 -5.14 -34.91 -12.79
C TYR A 257 -4.25 -34.21 -11.74
N ILE A 258 -4.69 -34.11 -10.50
CA ILE A 258 -4.05 -33.33 -9.44
C ILE A 258 -2.70 -33.95 -9.07
N MET A 259 -2.63 -35.24 -8.73
CA MET A 259 -1.34 -35.87 -8.40
C MET A 259 -0.30 -35.69 -9.51
N ARG A 260 -0.70 -35.71 -10.79
CA ARG A 260 0.22 -35.55 -11.92
C ARG A 260 0.87 -34.17 -11.98
N SER A 261 0.22 -33.13 -11.45
CA SER A 261 0.85 -31.81 -11.38
C SER A 261 1.93 -31.71 -10.32
N HIS A 262 2.02 -32.68 -9.40
CA HIS A 262 3.04 -32.71 -8.35
C HIS A 262 4.28 -33.54 -8.71
N GLY A 263 4.29 -34.27 -9.83
CA GLY A 263 5.48 -34.97 -10.31
C GLY A 263 5.18 -36.12 -11.27
N ASP A 264 6.21 -36.54 -12.02
CA ASP A 264 6.09 -37.62 -13.00
C ASP A 264 5.97 -39.02 -12.38
N THR A 265 6.31 -39.14 -11.08
CA THR A 265 6.34 -40.40 -10.34
C THR A 265 5.17 -40.56 -9.36
N VAL A 266 4.19 -39.65 -9.39
CA VAL A 266 2.98 -39.71 -8.55
C VAL A 266 1.71 -39.94 -9.41
N PRO A 267 0.79 -40.81 -8.98
CA PRO A 267 0.88 -41.69 -7.82
C PRO A 267 1.97 -42.78 -8.02
N PRO A 268 2.71 -43.14 -6.95
CA PRO A 268 3.86 -44.04 -7.04
C PRO A 268 3.41 -45.51 -7.20
N PHE A 269 4.26 -46.39 -7.74
CA PHE A 269 3.88 -47.79 -7.95
C PHE A 269 3.75 -48.54 -6.62
N PHE A 270 2.55 -49.02 -6.32
CA PHE A 270 2.25 -49.76 -5.10
C PHE A 270 1.28 -50.90 -5.41
N ASP A 271 1.73 -52.14 -5.22
CA ASP A 271 0.97 -53.35 -5.56
C ASP A 271 1.00 -54.35 -4.39
N THR A 272 -0.05 -54.31 -3.58
CA THR A 272 -0.25 -55.17 -2.41
C THR A 272 -1.70 -55.67 -2.39
N PRO A 273 -2.05 -56.66 -1.55
CA PRO A 273 -3.44 -57.11 -1.40
C PRO A 273 -4.43 -55.99 -1.05
N ASP A 274 -3.97 -54.92 -0.40
CA ASP A 274 -4.78 -53.76 0.00
C ASP A 274 -4.72 -52.59 -0.99
N THR A 275 -4.02 -52.73 -2.13
CA THR A 275 -4.01 -51.71 -3.18
C THR A 275 -5.44 -51.52 -3.71
N PRO A 276 -6.00 -50.29 -3.69
CA PRO A 276 -7.36 -50.08 -4.15
C PRO A 276 -7.55 -50.48 -5.62
N LYS A 277 -8.59 -51.26 -5.91
CA LYS A 277 -8.89 -51.73 -7.27
C LYS A 277 -8.94 -50.55 -8.25
N GLY A 278 -8.13 -50.55 -9.30
CA GLY A 278 -8.10 -49.49 -10.32
C GLY A 278 -7.12 -48.35 -10.04
N TYR A 279 -6.40 -48.40 -8.93
CA TYR A 279 -5.15 -47.64 -8.77
C TYR A 279 -4.14 -48.11 -9.83
N SER A 280 -3.43 -47.17 -10.46
CA SER A 280 -2.42 -47.49 -11.45
C SER A 280 -1.39 -46.37 -11.59
N ALA A 281 -0.16 -46.63 -11.13
CA ALA A 281 0.96 -45.72 -11.34
C ALA A 281 1.31 -45.56 -12.83
N TRP A 282 1.24 -46.65 -13.61
CA TRP A 282 1.51 -46.63 -15.05
C TRP A 282 0.51 -45.77 -15.83
N GLN A 283 -0.77 -45.80 -15.46
CA GLN A 283 -1.79 -44.92 -16.02
C GLN A 283 -1.86 -43.57 -15.29
N ARG A 284 -0.95 -43.30 -14.35
CA ARG A 284 -0.94 -42.11 -13.49
C ARG A 284 -2.32 -41.79 -12.94
N LYS A 285 -2.98 -42.80 -12.37
CA LYS A 285 -4.35 -42.74 -11.88
C LYS A 285 -4.38 -43.26 -10.45
N PHE A 286 -4.66 -42.35 -9.54
CA PHE A 286 -4.98 -42.68 -8.17
C PHE A 286 -6.43 -43.12 -8.07
N VAL A 287 -6.64 -44.11 -7.22
CA VAL A 287 -7.94 -44.52 -6.72
C VAL A 287 -7.74 -44.91 -5.26
N GLY A 288 -8.56 -44.41 -4.35
CA GLY A 288 -8.43 -44.74 -2.93
C GLY A 288 -9.15 -43.76 -2.01
N PRO A 289 -9.07 -43.98 -0.69
CA PRO A 289 -9.63 -43.06 0.30
C PRO A 289 -8.80 -41.78 0.43
N ALA A 290 -9.37 -40.74 1.04
CA ALA A 290 -8.70 -39.45 1.25
C ALA A 290 -7.38 -39.58 2.03
N LEU A 291 -7.37 -40.42 3.08
CA LEU A 291 -6.19 -40.64 3.90
C LEU A 291 -4.99 -41.14 3.08
N LEU A 292 -5.21 -42.15 2.22
CA LEU A 292 -4.15 -42.66 1.35
C LEU A 292 -3.64 -41.58 0.39
N TRP A 293 -4.54 -40.75 -0.16
CA TRP A 293 -4.17 -39.68 -1.09
C TRP A 293 -3.24 -38.66 -0.43
N VAL A 294 -3.62 -38.17 0.75
CA VAL A 294 -2.84 -37.16 1.50
C VAL A 294 -1.51 -37.74 1.96
N VAL A 295 -1.49 -38.98 2.48
CA VAL A 295 -0.26 -39.65 2.90
C VAL A 295 0.73 -39.82 1.76
N ILE A 296 0.28 -40.26 0.58
CA ILE A 296 1.16 -40.39 -0.60
C ILE A 296 1.83 -39.06 -0.94
N LEU A 297 1.05 -37.97 -1.02
CA LEU A 297 1.60 -36.67 -1.39
C LEU A 297 2.50 -36.08 -0.31
N ALA A 298 2.08 -36.15 0.96
CA ALA A 298 2.85 -35.67 2.09
C ALA A 298 4.20 -36.40 2.21
N SER A 299 4.21 -37.73 2.07
CA SER A 299 5.43 -38.53 2.08
C SER A 299 6.35 -38.24 0.88
N TYR A 300 5.78 -37.93 -0.30
CA TYR A 300 6.56 -37.66 -1.50
C TYR A 300 7.20 -36.27 -1.50
N ARG A 301 6.44 -35.22 -1.15
CA ARG A 301 6.88 -33.81 -1.30
C ARG A 301 7.43 -33.19 -0.01
N GLY A 302 7.19 -33.83 1.14
CA GLY A 302 7.34 -33.21 2.46
C GLY A 302 5.99 -32.71 3.00
N PRO A 303 5.55 -33.15 4.19
CA PRO A 303 4.32 -32.65 4.78
C PRO A 303 4.47 -31.18 5.19
N SER A 304 3.43 -30.40 4.97
CA SER A 304 3.17 -29.15 5.68
C SER A 304 2.41 -29.44 6.98
N ASP A 305 2.32 -28.43 7.85
CA ASP A 305 1.50 -28.50 9.06
C ASP A 305 0.03 -28.83 8.74
N TYR A 306 -0.49 -28.37 7.58
CA TYR A 306 -1.85 -28.69 7.14
C TYR A 306 -2.01 -30.16 6.74
N ASP A 307 -1.02 -30.78 6.09
CA ASP A 307 -1.12 -32.19 5.71
C ASP A 307 -1.16 -33.09 6.95
N LEU A 308 -0.31 -32.80 7.93
CA LEU A 308 -0.30 -33.55 9.20
C LEU A 308 -1.63 -33.39 9.93
N ALA A 309 -2.14 -32.16 10.03
CA ALA A 309 -3.42 -31.88 10.66
C ALA A 309 -4.61 -32.53 9.91
N VAL A 310 -4.54 -32.67 8.58
CA VAL A 310 -5.54 -33.42 7.79
C VAL A 310 -5.45 -34.91 8.06
N ILE A 311 -4.25 -35.47 8.16
CA ILE A 311 -4.05 -36.89 8.47
C ILE A 311 -4.69 -37.20 9.83
N GLU A 312 -4.37 -36.43 10.88
CA GLU A 312 -4.99 -36.53 12.21
C GLU A 312 -6.52 -36.41 12.11
N PHE A 313 -7.00 -35.36 11.43
CA PHE A 313 -8.43 -35.12 11.28
C PHE A 313 -9.16 -36.29 10.61
N LEU A 314 -8.61 -36.86 9.55
CA LEU A 314 -9.22 -38.00 8.85
C LEU A 314 -9.22 -39.25 9.74
N LEU A 315 -8.17 -39.49 10.52
CA LEU A 315 -8.09 -40.60 11.47
C LEU A 315 -9.14 -40.46 12.57
N ASP A 316 -9.29 -39.26 13.14
CA ASP A 316 -10.30 -38.95 14.16
C ASP A 316 -11.74 -39.13 13.64
N HIS A 317 -11.94 -39.04 12.33
CA HIS A 317 -13.22 -39.25 11.66
C HIS A 317 -13.37 -40.67 11.06
N GLY A 318 -12.53 -41.62 11.48
CA GLY A 318 -12.70 -43.05 11.16
C GLY A 318 -12.18 -43.45 9.78
N ALA A 319 -11.15 -42.77 9.27
CA ALA A 319 -10.48 -43.20 8.04
C ALA A 319 -9.86 -44.60 8.20
N ASP A 320 -10.16 -45.49 7.25
CA ASP A 320 -9.60 -46.83 7.13
C ASP A 320 -8.13 -46.73 6.73
N ARG A 321 -7.30 -47.32 7.58
CA ARG A 321 -5.85 -47.28 7.45
C ARG A 321 -5.27 -48.41 6.60
N ARG A 322 -6.02 -49.46 6.26
CA ARG A 322 -5.45 -50.68 5.65
C ARG A 322 -4.61 -50.40 4.40
N ALA A 323 -5.16 -49.65 3.45
CA ALA A 323 -4.44 -49.28 2.23
C ALA A 323 -3.24 -48.35 2.53
N THR A 324 -3.41 -47.42 3.47
CA THR A 324 -2.38 -46.47 3.90
C THR A 324 -1.21 -47.17 4.60
N ASP A 325 -1.48 -48.02 5.59
CA ASP A 325 -0.47 -48.77 6.33
C ASP A 325 0.27 -49.75 5.40
N SER A 326 -0.45 -50.39 4.46
CA SER A 326 0.17 -51.24 3.44
C SER A 326 1.10 -50.42 2.51
N PHE A 327 0.67 -49.22 2.08
CA PHE A 327 1.52 -48.28 1.33
C PHE A 327 2.77 -47.89 2.11
N MET A 328 2.60 -47.54 3.39
CA MET A 328 3.71 -47.21 4.28
C MET A 328 4.69 -48.41 4.38
N ALA A 329 4.20 -49.62 4.58
CA ALA A 329 5.06 -50.80 4.65
C ALA A 329 5.86 -51.04 3.34
N ALA A 330 5.21 -50.89 2.18
CA ALA A 330 5.86 -51.10 0.89
C ALA A 330 6.92 -50.05 0.54
N TYR A 331 6.72 -48.79 0.96
CA TYR A 331 7.65 -47.69 0.66
C TYR A 331 8.70 -47.45 1.75
N GLN A 332 8.60 -48.09 2.91
CA GLN A 332 9.61 -47.99 3.99
C GLN A 332 11.06 -48.23 3.50
N PRO A 333 11.37 -49.23 2.65
CA PRO A 333 12.75 -49.42 2.18
C PRO A 333 13.29 -48.31 1.26
N ILE A 334 12.39 -47.52 0.67
CA ILE A 334 12.73 -46.49 -0.33
C ILE A 334 12.74 -45.11 0.31
N TRP A 335 11.74 -44.80 1.14
CA TRP A 335 11.53 -43.48 1.73
C TRP A 335 11.73 -43.43 3.25
N GLY A 336 11.94 -44.57 3.90
CA GLY A 336 11.99 -44.72 5.36
C GLY A 336 12.94 -43.78 6.09
N ASP A 337 14.05 -43.44 5.45
CA ASP A 337 15.10 -42.58 6.03
C ASP A 337 14.89 -41.10 5.71
N THR A 338 13.87 -40.74 4.92
CA THR A 338 13.56 -39.35 4.61
C THR A 338 12.83 -38.68 5.76
N GLY A 339 13.14 -37.41 6.05
CA GLY A 339 12.46 -36.66 7.11
C GLY A 339 10.95 -36.48 6.85
N ALA A 340 10.55 -36.39 5.58
CA ALA A 340 9.14 -36.31 5.17
C ALA A 340 8.37 -37.58 5.58
N TRP A 341 8.94 -38.74 5.28
CA TRP A 341 8.37 -40.03 5.64
C TRP A 341 8.25 -40.21 7.15
N GLN A 342 9.31 -39.89 7.90
CA GLN A 342 9.35 -40.06 9.35
C GLN A 342 8.28 -39.22 10.06
N GLN A 343 8.02 -38.00 9.58
CA GLN A 343 6.95 -37.14 10.11
C GLN A 343 5.56 -37.74 9.88
N VAL A 344 5.25 -38.18 8.66
CA VAL A 344 3.97 -38.82 8.34
C VAL A 344 3.80 -40.12 9.13
N ALA A 345 4.85 -40.93 9.24
CA ALA A 345 4.84 -42.17 10.01
C ALA A 345 4.63 -41.92 11.51
N ALA A 346 5.18 -40.83 12.06
CA ALA A 346 4.99 -40.46 13.47
C ALA A 346 3.50 -40.21 13.77
N VAL A 347 2.85 -39.34 13.00
CA VAL A 347 1.40 -39.04 13.15
C VAL A 347 0.57 -40.32 13.00
N LEU A 348 0.84 -41.15 11.98
CA LEU A 348 0.14 -42.42 11.82
C LEU A 348 0.35 -43.37 13.00
N ASN A 349 1.51 -43.37 13.66
CA ASN A 349 1.76 -44.26 14.80
C ASN A 349 1.08 -43.79 16.10
N GLU A 350 0.81 -42.50 16.25
CA GLU A 350 0.11 -41.94 17.43
C GLU A 350 -1.37 -42.35 17.47
N HIS A 351 -1.98 -42.64 16.32
CA HIS A 351 -3.37 -43.09 16.18
C HIS A 351 -3.52 -44.63 16.02
N LYS A 352 -2.58 -45.42 16.53
CA LYS A 352 -2.70 -46.89 16.62
C LYS A 352 -3.38 -47.29 17.93
#